data_AF-A0A2V6KS93-F1
#
_entry.id   AF-A0A2V6KS93-F1
#
_cell.length_a   1.000
_cell.length_b   1.000
_cell.length_c   1.000
_cell.angle_alpha   90.00
_cell.angle_beta   90.00
_cell.angle_gamma   90.00
#
_symmetry.space_group_name_H-M   'P 1'
#
loop_
_entity.id
_entity.type
_entity.pdbx_description
1 polymer ?
#
loop_
_entity_poly.entity_id
_entity_poly.type
_entity_poly.pdbx_seq_one_letter_code
_entity_poly.pdbx_strand_id
1 'polypeptide(L)' 'MRGHRCALIGRVTMDLMMIDVSNIDNVQVGDEVVLIGRDGSEEISAVELAEKAGTITWEIITRIGARVRRVYV' A
#
# COMPACT_ATOMS: atom_id res chain seq x y z
N MET A 1 -6.72 -4.45 0.86
CA MET A 1 -6.53 -5.80 1.40
C MET A 1 -7.87 -6.51 1.31
N ARG A 2 -7.94 -7.64 0.60
CA ARG A 2 -9.19 -8.39 0.33
C ARG A 2 -10.31 -7.50 -0.24
N GLY A 3 -9.94 -6.51 -1.06
CA GLY A 3 -10.89 -5.53 -1.61
C GLY A 3 -11.39 -4.48 -0.62
N HIS A 4 -10.80 -4.37 0.57
CA HIS A 4 -11.11 -3.34 1.57
C HIS A 4 -9.96 -2.36 1.74
N ARG A 5 -10.31 -1.08 1.91
CA ARG A 5 -9.35 -0.01 2.19
C ARG A 5 -9.03 0.02 3.69
N CYS A 6 -7.76 -0.16 4.03
CA CYS A 6 -7.28 -0.15 5.41
C CYS A 6 -6.60 1.17 5.73
N ALA A 7 -6.96 1.79 6.86
CA ALA A 7 -6.29 3.00 7.32
C ALA A 7 -4.94 2.68 7.95
N LEU A 8 -3.94 3.56 7.76
CA LEU A 8 -2.67 3.47 8.48
C LEU A 8 -2.87 3.86 9.94
N ILE A 9 -2.38 3.04 10.87
CA ILE A 9 -2.38 3.34 12.31
C ILE A 9 -0.95 3.64 12.77
N GLY A 10 -0.80 4.73 13.52
CA GLY A 10 0.48 5.10 14.12
C GLY A 10 1.47 5.69 13.10
N ARG A 11 2.75 5.40 13.28
CA ARG A 11 3.84 5.93 12.44
C ARG A 11 4.40 4.84 11.54
N VAL A 12 4.72 5.21 10.31
CA VAL A 12 5.56 4.39 9.43
C VAL A 12 6.99 4.40 9.96
N THR A 13 7.60 3.22 10.05
CA THR A 13 9.02 3.06 10.44
C THR A 13 9.87 2.77 9.21
N MET A 14 11.16 2.45 9.38
CA MET A 14 12.03 2.11 8.24
C MET A 14 11.57 0.88 7.46
N ASP A 15 10.96 -0.10 8.16
CA ASP A 15 10.69 -1.43 7.61
C ASP A 15 9.27 -1.95 7.86
N LEU A 16 8.51 -1.27 8.71
CA LEU A 16 7.18 -1.69 9.14
C LEU A 16 6.17 -0.55 9.06
N MET A 17 4.95 -0.92 8.69
CA MET A 17 3.76 -0.09 8.81
C MET A 17 2.65 -0.91 9.48
N MET A 18 1.74 -0.23 10.15
CA MET A 18 0.59 -0.84 10.81
C MET A 18 -0.68 -0.33 10.14
N ILE A 19 -1.61 -1.23 9.88
CA ILE A 19 -2.89 -0.92 9.23
C ILE A 19 -4.05 -1.44 10.09
N ASP A 20 -5.18 -0.75 10.06
CA ASP A 20 -6.40 -1.22 10.70
C ASP A 20 -7.07 -2.31 9.86
N VAL A 21 -7.24 -3.48 10.47
CA VAL A 21 -7.93 -4.63 9.86
C VAL A 21 -9.18 -5.03 10.65
N SER A 22 -9.60 -4.23 11.64
CA SER A 22 -10.70 -4.57 12.56
C SER A 22 -12.04 -4.81 11.85
N ASN A 23 -12.22 -4.24 10.65
CA ASN A 23 -13.43 -4.38 9.83
C ASN A 23 -13.33 -5.46 8.74
N ILE A 24 -12.29 -6.30 8.78
CA ILE A 24 -12.09 -7.36 7.80
C ILE A 24 -12.10 -8.70 8.53
N ASP A 25 -13.03 -9.57 8.15
CA ASP A 25 -13.13 -10.91 8.73
C ASP A 25 -12.04 -11.84 8.19
N ASN A 26 -11.63 -12.81 9.03
CA ASN A 26 -10.72 -13.90 8.66
C ASN A 26 -9.36 -13.46 8.09
N VAL A 27 -8.80 -12.34 8.56
CA VAL A 27 -7.43 -11.92 8.22
C VAL A 27 -6.42 -12.92 8.75
N GLN A 28 -5.49 -13.36 7.90
CA GLN A 28 -4.46 -14.34 8.25
C GLN A 28 -3.06 -13.82 7.94
N VAL A 29 -2.06 -14.39 8.61
CA VAL A 29 -0.65 -14.13 8.30
C VAL A 29 -0.36 -14.63 6.89
N GLY A 30 0.26 -13.77 6.08
CA GLY A 30 0.58 -14.05 4.68
C GLY A 30 -0.48 -13.58 3.68
N ASP A 31 -1.59 -13.02 4.15
CA ASP A 31 -2.54 -12.35 3.27
C ASP A 31 -1.86 -11.20 2.49
N GLU A 32 -2.23 -11.05 1.22
CA GLU A 32 -1.70 -10.03 0.35
C GLU A 32 -2.25 -8.63 0.67
N VAL A 33 -1.37 -7.63 0.63
CA VAL A 33 -1.73 -6.22 0.79
C VAL A 33 -1.20 -5.44 -0.41
N VAL A 34 -2.10 -4.74 -1.09
CA VAL A 34 -1.76 -3.85 -2.21
C VAL A 34 -1.51 -2.44 -1.69
N LEU A 35 -0.27 -1.95 -1.85
CA LEU A 35 0.12 -0.58 -1.50
C LEU A 35 -0.07 0.41 -2.66
N ILE A 36 0.12 -0.06 -3.89
CA ILE A 36 -0.13 0.67 -5.14
C ILE A 36 -0.68 -0.33 -6.15
N GLY A 37 -1.84 -0.04 -6.73
CA GLY A 37 -2.55 -0.93 -7.64
C GLY A 37 -3.99 -1.18 -7.21
N ARG A 38 -4.60 -2.22 -7.78
CA ARG A 38 -6.00 -2.57 -7.57
C ARG A 38 -6.14 -3.90 -6.84
N ASP A 39 -7.09 -3.95 -5.92
CA ASP A 39 -7.49 -5.13 -5.17
C ASP A 39 -9.03 -5.15 -5.13
N GLY A 40 -9.66 -6.06 -5.88
CA GLY A 40 -11.12 -6.08 -6.03
C GLY A 40 -11.67 -4.78 -6.64
N SER A 41 -12.58 -4.12 -5.92
CA SER A 41 -13.16 -2.83 -6.29
C SER A 41 -12.36 -1.62 -5.80
N GLU A 42 -11.39 -1.82 -4.92
CA GLU A 42 -10.57 -0.73 -4.36
C GLU A 42 -9.27 -0.56 -5.15
N GLU A 43 -8.85 0.68 -5.30
CA GLU A 43 -7.62 1.03 -6.01
C GLU A 43 -6.86 2.13 -5.26
N ILE A 44 -5.54 1.96 -5.16
CA ILE A 44 -4.62 2.97 -4.67
C ILE A 44 -3.69 3.34 -5.82
N SER A 45 -3.92 4.50 -6.42
CA SER A 45 -3.09 4.98 -7.52
C SER A 45 -1.84 5.69 -7.00
N ALA A 46 -0.76 5.69 -7.79
CA ALA A 46 0.43 6.48 -7.47
C ALA A 46 0.15 8.00 -7.48
N VAL A 47 -0.86 8.44 -8.24
CA VAL A 47 -1.32 9.84 -8.25
C VAL A 47 -1.90 10.23 -6.90
N GLU A 48 -2.78 9.40 -6.34
CA GLU A 48 -3.37 9.66 -5.03
C GLU A 48 -2.30 9.71 -3.92
N LEU A 49 -1.30 8.83 -3.98
CA LEU A 49 -0.19 8.88 -3.04
C LEU A 49 0.65 10.15 -3.19
N ALA A 50 0.86 10.62 -4.42
CA ALA A 50 1.58 11.85 -4.68
C ALA A 50 0.84 13.07 -4.13
N GLU A 51 -0.47 13.15 -4.33
CA GLU A 51 -1.33 14.20 -3.76
C GLU A 51 -1.25 14.21 -2.22
N LYS A 52 -1.38 13.04 -1.59
CA LYS A 52 -1.25 12.91 -0.12
C LYS A 52 0.13 13.29 0.40
N ALA A 53 1.18 13.00 -0.37
CA ALA A 53 2.56 13.33 -0.02
C ALA A 53 2.99 14.75 -0.41
N GLY A 54 2.14 15.52 -1.10
CA GLY A 54 2.47 16.86 -1.60
C GLY A 54 3.57 16.85 -2.66
N THR A 55 3.62 15.80 -3.49
CA THR A 55 4.64 15.61 -4.55
C THR A 55 3.99 15.21 -5.88
N ILE A 56 4.81 14.79 -6.85
CA ILE A 56 4.38 14.31 -8.17
C ILE A 56 4.44 12.78 -8.26
N THR A 57 3.63 12.21 -9.14
CA THR A 57 3.53 10.75 -9.37
C THR A 57 4.88 10.08 -9.61
N TRP A 58 5.79 10.75 -10.34
CA TRP A 58 7.12 10.21 -10.62
C TRP A 58 7.98 10.03 -9.38
N GLU A 59 7.87 10.89 -8.36
CA GLU A 59 8.60 10.69 -7.11
C GLU A 59 8.12 9.44 -6.37
N ILE A 60 6.83 9.14 -6.39
CA ILE A 60 6.29 7.94 -5.75
C ILE A 60 6.86 6.68 -6.41
N ILE A 61 6.78 6.59 -7.74
CA ILE A 61 7.19 5.37 -8.47
C ILE A 61 8.71 5.18 -8.44
N THR A 62 9.48 6.26 -8.59
CA THR A 62 10.95 6.19 -8.64
C THR A 62 11.59 5.99 -7.26
N ARG A 63 10.93 6.38 -6.17
CA ARG A 63 11.40 6.12 -4.79
C ARG A 63 11.29 4.65 -4.36
N ILE A 64 10.61 3.80 -5.14
CA ILE A 64 10.59 2.34 -4.91
C ILE A 64 11.98 1.78 -5.25
N GLY A 65 12.83 1.75 -4.22
CA GLY A 65 14.24 1.40 -4.31
C GLY A 65 14.51 -0.10 -4.46
N ALA A 66 15.80 -0.43 -4.55
CA ALA A 66 16.29 -1.78 -4.83
C ALA A 66 15.93 -2.86 -3.78
N ARG A 67 15.50 -2.45 -2.58
CA ARG A 67 15.03 -3.38 -1.53
C ARG A 67 13.73 -4.08 -1.92
N VAL A 68 12.94 -3.51 -2.82
CA VAL A 68 11.69 -4.10 -3.30
C VAL A 68 12.00 -4.99 -4.50
N ARG A 69 11.75 -6.29 -4.35
CA ARG A 69 11.94 -7.28 -5.42
C ARG A 69 10.95 -7.00 -6.56
N ARG A 70 11.47 -6.91 -7.79
CA ARG A 70 10.66 -6.79 -9.01
C ARG A 70 10.48 -8.17 -9.64
N VAL A 71 9.25 -8.51 -10.01
CA VAL A 71 8.88 -9.74 -10.72
C VAL A 71 8.15 -9.33 -11.98
N TYR A 72 8.57 -9.86 -13.14
CA TYR A 72 7.97 -9.58 -14.44
C TYR A 72 7.07 -10.76 -14.82
N VAL A 73 5.86 -10.46 -15.27
CA VAL A 73 4.81 -11.43 -15.64
C VAL A 73 4.55 -11.35 -17.14
#